data_AF-A0A5K4F2M1-F1
#
_entry.id   AF-A0A5K4F2M1-F1
#
_cell.length_a   1.000
_cell.length_b   1.000
_cell.length_c   1.000
_cell.angle_alpha   90.00
_cell.angle_beta   90.00
_cell.angle_gamma   90.00
#
_symmetry.space_group_name_H-M   'P 1'
#
loop_
_entity.id
_entity.type
_entity.pdbx_description
1 polymer ?
#
loop_
_entity_poly.entity_id
_entity_poly.type
_entity_poly.pdbx_seq_one_letter_code
_entity_poly.pdbx_strand_id
1 'polypeptide(L)'
;MMYAYIFICAIILRTIMSSPKFVPVVTSYSNGLKSEDTRLNLSNQSNKGYVIKTITSAPLYRIVSYFTNLTEEGEAKVHDLDIPHSMYYTHIYLAWKSADQLMSSITLQADDSESKLNGANLVLSTSKLGDMYAPGRITSVLDFVTKCYEWAKPNTPPIPSSSAFISTLRVSATNEINRALIKYTAEQFLRATTHGSYHYVWERNSKMKKFMEKLNYEQVICGGTESFYNPCDWTLMGLEPKKAKEQCLYRLINKKSNIY
;
A
#
# COMPACT_ATOMS: atom_id res chain seq x y z
N MET A 1 5.23 35.04 42.33
CA MET A 1 4.37 35.43 41.19
C MET A 1 4.04 34.20 40.32
N MET A 2 3.70 33.06 40.93
CA MET A 2 3.63 31.75 40.23
C MET A 2 2.39 30.92 40.62
N TYR A 3 1.36 31.58 41.13
CA TYR A 3 0.08 30.94 41.48
C TYR A 3 -1.09 31.42 40.60
N ALA A 4 -0.87 32.43 39.75
CA ALA A 4 -1.91 32.95 38.85
C ALA A 4 -2.11 32.12 37.57
N TYR A 5 -1.12 31.33 37.14
CA TYR A 5 -1.20 30.55 35.89
C TYR A 5 -1.99 29.24 36.02
N ILE A 6 -2.12 28.67 37.22
CA ILE A 6 -2.84 27.40 37.41
C ILE A 6 -4.37 27.60 37.37
N PHE A 7 -4.86 28.80 37.70
CA PHE A 7 -6.31 29.06 37.73
C PHE A 7 -6.93 29.38 36.35
N ILE A 8 -6.16 29.87 35.38
CA ILE A 8 -6.70 30.19 34.04
C ILE A 8 -6.95 28.92 33.22
N CYS A 9 -6.15 27.86 33.38
CA CYS A 9 -6.39 26.59 32.69
C CYS A 9 -7.66 25.86 33.15
N ALA A 10 -8.12 26.07 34.38
CA ALA A 10 -9.32 25.39 34.90
C ALA A 10 -10.63 26.03 34.41
N ILE A 11 -10.63 27.34 34.09
CA ILE A 11 -11.85 28.04 33.66
C ILE A 11 -12.14 27.79 32.17
N ILE A 12 -11.10 27.68 31.34
CA ILE A 12 -11.29 27.37 29.90
C ILE A 12 -11.82 25.93 29.72
N LEU A 13 -11.58 25.02 30.68
CA LEU A 13 -12.09 23.66 30.60
C LEU A 13 -13.58 23.51 30.97
N ARG A 14 -14.24 24.51 31.56
CA ARG A 14 -15.66 24.42 31.95
C ARG A 14 -16.65 25.10 31.02
N THR A 15 -16.21 25.87 30.03
CA THR A 15 -17.13 26.51 29.07
C THR A 15 -17.28 25.80 27.73
N ILE A 16 -16.76 24.59 27.57
CA ILE A 16 -17.22 23.67 26.52
C ILE A 16 -18.23 22.69 27.13
N MET A 17 -19.23 23.25 27.82
CA MET A 17 -20.52 22.62 28.05
C MET A 17 -21.44 23.05 26.91
N SER A 18 -21.69 22.18 25.94
CA SER A 18 -23.03 22.00 25.33
C SER A 18 -22.94 20.89 24.30
N SER A 19 -23.12 19.65 24.77
CA SER A 19 -23.41 18.52 23.90
C SER A 19 -24.64 18.85 23.05
N PRO A 20 -24.55 18.81 21.71
CA PRO A 20 -25.74 18.90 20.89
C PRO A 20 -26.56 17.63 21.15
N LYS A 21 -27.79 17.82 21.63
CA LYS A 21 -28.82 16.78 21.73
C LYS A 21 -29.02 16.21 20.33
N PHE A 22 -28.40 15.07 20.04
CA PHE A 22 -28.73 14.28 18.86
C PHE A 22 -30.17 13.80 19.04
N VAL A 23 -31.09 14.43 18.32
CA VAL A 23 -32.43 13.91 18.08
C VAL A 23 -32.25 12.77 17.07
N PRO A 24 -32.47 11.50 17.45
CA PRO A 24 -32.40 10.41 16.49
C PRO A 24 -33.60 10.56 15.54
N VAL A 25 -33.30 10.95 14.30
CA VAL A 25 -34.25 10.85 13.20
C VAL A 25 -34.46 9.36 12.96
N VAL A 26 -35.53 8.83 13.54
CA VAL A 26 -36.07 7.50 13.23
C VAL A 26 -36.71 7.61 11.84
N THR A 27 -35.88 7.59 10.80
CA THR A 27 -36.36 7.23 9.47
C THR A 27 -36.58 5.73 9.47
N SER A 28 -37.84 5.33 9.60
CA SER A 28 -38.30 3.97 9.34
C SER A 28 -38.00 3.63 7.88
N TYR A 29 -36.84 3.02 7.63
CA TYR A 29 -36.57 2.43 6.32
C TYR A 29 -37.36 1.13 6.22
N SER A 30 -38.33 1.18 5.31
CA SER A 30 -39.20 0.08 4.93
C SER A 30 -38.38 -1.17 4.60
N ASN A 31 -38.68 -2.27 5.30
CA ASN A 31 -38.24 -3.61 4.97
C ASN A 31 -38.60 -3.91 3.50
N GLY A 32 -37.62 -4.01 2.61
CA GLY A 32 -37.95 -4.19 1.22
C GLY A 32 -36.81 -4.29 0.22
N LEU A 33 -35.66 -4.86 0.54
CA LEU A 33 -34.81 -5.44 -0.50
C LEU A 33 -34.03 -6.64 0.05
N LYS A 34 -34.43 -7.81 -0.44
CA LYS A 34 -33.92 -9.13 -0.09
C LYS A 34 -32.51 -9.36 -0.68
N SER A 35 -31.58 -9.73 0.20
CA SER A 35 -30.70 -10.90 0.04
C SER A 35 -29.54 -10.93 -0.98
N GLU A 36 -29.19 -9.86 -1.68
CA GLU A 36 -28.00 -9.88 -2.57
C GLU A 36 -26.71 -9.29 -1.93
N ASP A 37 -26.79 -8.19 -1.20
CA ASP A 37 -25.58 -7.53 -0.68
C ASP A 37 -24.87 -8.28 0.46
N THR A 38 -25.62 -9.02 1.28
CA THR A 38 -24.99 -9.80 2.37
C THR A 38 -24.20 -11.01 1.84
N ARG A 39 -24.52 -11.51 0.63
CA ARG A 39 -23.80 -12.63 0.02
C ARG A 39 -22.45 -12.23 -0.58
N LEU A 40 -22.31 -11.01 -1.09
CA LEU A 40 -21.03 -10.53 -1.64
C LEU A 40 -19.95 -10.36 -0.56
N ASN A 41 -20.33 -10.08 0.69
CA ASN A 41 -19.37 -9.96 1.79
C ASN A 41 -19.01 -11.29 2.46
N LEU A 42 -19.81 -12.36 2.29
CA LEU A 42 -19.48 -13.70 2.82
C LEU A 42 -18.82 -14.63 1.78
N SER A 43 -18.98 -14.41 0.47
CA SER A 43 -18.50 -15.38 -0.54
C SER A 43 -16.98 -15.43 -0.72
N ASN A 44 -16.20 -14.64 0.01
CA ASN A 44 -14.73 -14.70 0.02
C ASN A 44 -14.16 -15.40 1.26
N GLN A 45 -14.98 -16.10 2.07
CA GLN A 45 -14.49 -17.26 2.82
C GLN A 45 -14.10 -18.36 1.82
N SER A 46 -13.08 -18.07 1.02
CA SER A 46 -12.37 -19.08 0.25
C SER A 46 -11.74 -20.04 1.26
N ASN A 47 -11.70 -21.31 0.89
CA ASN A 47 -11.13 -22.43 1.64
C ASN A 47 -9.62 -22.31 1.94
N LYS A 48 -9.08 -21.08 1.97
CA LYS A 48 -7.67 -20.72 1.99
C LYS A 48 -7.16 -20.31 3.38
N GLY A 49 -8.01 -20.30 4.41
CA GLY A 49 -7.63 -19.95 5.78
C GLY A 49 -7.28 -18.46 5.99
N TYR A 50 -7.52 -17.59 5.01
CA TYR A 50 -7.35 -16.15 5.13
C TYR A 50 -8.43 -15.36 4.40
N VAL A 51 -8.63 -14.11 4.82
CA VAL A 51 -9.52 -13.13 4.20
C VAL A 51 -8.76 -11.85 3.87
N ILE A 52 -9.02 -11.26 2.71
CA ILE A 52 -8.49 -9.94 2.34
C ILE A 52 -9.47 -8.87 2.85
N LYS A 53 -8.94 -7.84 3.51
CA LYS A 53 -9.68 -6.73 4.09
C LYS A 53 -8.99 -5.40 3.80
N THR A 54 -9.71 -4.29 3.95
CA THR A 54 -9.13 -2.95 3.91
C THR A 54 -8.28 -2.70 5.15
N ILE A 55 -7.41 -1.68 5.07
CA ILE A 55 -6.49 -1.31 6.16
C ILE A 55 -7.21 -0.84 7.43
N THR A 56 -8.47 -0.44 7.34
CA THR A 56 -9.29 -0.01 8.48
C THR A 56 -9.81 -1.18 9.32
N SER A 57 -9.65 -2.43 8.85
CA SER A 57 -10.09 -3.63 9.55
C SER A 57 -9.13 -4.09 10.66
N ALA A 58 -7.97 -3.45 10.80
CA ALA A 58 -7.04 -3.69 11.89
C ALA A 58 -6.50 -2.36 12.44
N PRO A 59 -6.18 -2.27 13.74
CA PRO A 59 -5.48 -1.11 14.30
C PRO A 59 -4.19 -0.80 13.54
N LEU A 60 -3.98 0.47 13.20
CA LEU A 60 -2.82 0.93 12.42
C LEU A 60 -1.49 0.44 13.00
N TYR A 61 -1.31 0.52 14.32
CA TYR A 61 -0.06 0.09 14.97
C TYR A 61 0.24 -1.40 14.73
N ARG A 62 -0.78 -2.26 14.62
CA ARG A 62 -0.61 -3.70 14.31
C ARG A 62 -0.10 -3.88 12.89
N ILE A 63 -0.66 -3.13 11.94
CA ILE A 63 -0.23 -3.15 10.54
C ILE A 63 1.22 -2.67 10.43
N VAL A 64 1.54 -1.54 11.05
CA VAL A 64 2.88 -0.95 11.03
C VAL A 64 3.91 -1.88 11.67
N SER A 65 3.61 -2.43 12.85
CA SER A 65 4.52 -3.37 13.53
C SER A 65 4.74 -4.65 12.72
N TYR A 66 3.67 -5.26 12.21
CA TYR A 66 3.76 -6.44 11.34
C TYR A 66 4.60 -6.16 10.09
N PHE A 67 4.34 -5.03 9.45
CA PHE A 67 5.02 -4.62 8.23
C PHE A 67 6.51 -4.40 8.47
N THR A 68 6.83 -3.57 9.48
CA THR A 68 8.20 -3.18 9.81
C THR A 68 9.04 -4.42 10.10
N ASN A 69 8.59 -5.27 11.03
CA ASN A 69 9.31 -6.48 11.43
C ASN A 69 9.60 -7.40 10.24
N LEU A 70 8.60 -7.69 9.40
CA LEU A 70 8.81 -8.60 8.27
C LEU A 70 9.72 -8.02 7.19
N THR A 71 9.65 -6.71 6.92
CA THR A 71 10.56 -6.10 5.95
C THR A 71 11.98 -6.01 6.46
N GLU A 72 12.19 -5.67 7.74
CA GLU A 72 13.51 -5.64 8.35
C GLU A 72 14.14 -7.04 8.42
N GLU A 73 13.35 -8.10 8.60
CA GLU A 73 13.86 -9.48 8.61
C GLU A 73 14.13 -10.06 7.21
N GLY A 74 13.29 -9.75 6.21
CA GLY A 74 13.22 -10.55 4.98
C GLY A 74 13.29 -9.81 3.66
N GLU A 75 13.12 -8.48 3.64
CA GLU A 75 13.17 -7.69 2.41
C GLU A 75 14.55 -7.08 2.23
N ALA A 76 15.29 -7.57 1.24
CA ALA A 76 16.67 -7.16 0.99
C ALA A 76 16.79 -5.65 0.72
N LYS A 77 15.75 -5.04 0.11
CA LYS A 77 15.70 -3.58 -0.12
C LYS A 77 15.55 -2.73 1.15
N VAL A 78 15.35 -3.37 2.30
CA VAL A 78 15.22 -2.72 3.61
C VAL A 78 16.34 -3.22 4.52
N HIS A 79 16.42 -4.54 4.72
CA HIS A 79 17.42 -5.20 5.54
C HIS A 79 18.85 -4.83 5.13
N ASP A 80 19.19 -4.89 3.84
CA ASP A 80 20.58 -4.70 3.38
C ASP A 80 20.98 -3.21 3.31
N LEU A 81 20.07 -2.28 3.61
CA LEU A 81 20.35 -0.83 3.59
C LEU A 81 20.72 -0.25 4.96
N ASP A 82 20.71 -1.05 6.03
CA ASP A 82 21.08 -0.61 7.39
C ASP A 82 20.34 0.65 7.86
N ILE A 83 19.03 0.75 7.58
CA ILE A 83 18.21 1.87 8.03
C ILE A 83 17.88 1.67 9.53
N PRO A 84 18.12 2.67 10.40
CA PRO A 84 17.78 2.55 11.81
C PRO A 84 16.28 2.27 12.03
N HIS A 85 15.97 1.30 12.89
CA HIS A 85 14.59 0.85 13.14
C HIS A 85 13.62 2.00 13.45
N SER A 86 14.00 2.94 14.33
CA SER A 86 13.13 4.07 14.69
C SER A 86 12.78 4.97 13.51
N MET A 87 13.72 5.17 12.57
CA MET A 87 13.50 5.94 11.35
C MET A 87 12.60 5.18 10.40
N TYR A 88 12.86 3.89 10.20
CA TYR A 88 12.10 3.05 9.29
C TYR A 88 10.67 2.83 9.78
N TYR A 89 10.48 2.50 11.06
CA TYR A 89 9.16 2.41 11.69
C TYR A 89 8.35 3.69 11.52
N THR A 90 8.96 4.86 11.76
CA THR A 90 8.29 6.17 11.60
C THR A 90 7.90 6.42 10.14
N HIS A 91 8.79 6.10 9.20
CA HIS A 91 8.49 6.17 7.76
C HIS A 91 7.30 5.29 7.39
N ILE A 92 7.30 4.01 7.79
CA ILE A 92 6.21 3.08 7.52
C ILE A 92 4.90 3.55 8.16
N TYR A 93 4.94 4.04 9.41
CA TYR A 93 3.78 4.58 10.09
C TYR A 93 3.13 5.74 9.31
N LEU A 94 3.93 6.71 8.87
CA LEU A 94 3.44 7.85 8.10
C LEU A 94 3.03 7.47 6.68
N ALA A 95 3.72 6.51 6.05
CA ALA A 95 3.34 5.97 4.76
C ALA A 95 1.94 5.33 4.81
N TRP A 96 1.64 4.53 5.85
CA TRP A 96 0.31 3.94 6.03
C TRP A 96 -0.77 4.97 6.29
N LYS A 97 -0.47 6.07 6.98
CA LYS A 97 -1.42 7.19 7.13
C LYS A 97 -1.77 7.86 5.80
N SER A 98 -0.82 7.88 4.87
CA SER A 98 -0.99 8.43 3.53
C SER A 98 -1.49 7.42 2.50
N ALA A 99 -1.67 6.15 2.88
CA ALA A 99 -2.03 5.06 1.99
C ALA A 99 -3.40 5.29 1.30
N ASP A 100 -3.52 4.80 0.07
CA ASP A 100 -4.81 4.73 -0.62
C ASP A 100 -5.68 3.66 0.06
N GLN A 101 -6.80 4.06 0.67
CA GLN A 101 -7.62 3.16 1.49
C GLN A 101 -8.34 2.07 0.66
N LEU A 102 -8.58 2.33 -0.63
CA LEU A 102 -9.31 1.41 -1.50
C LEU A 102 -8.39 0.33 -2.06
N MET A 103 -7.17 0.71 -2.45
CA MET A 103 -6.20 -0.21 -3.06
C MET A 103 -5.27 -0.87 -2.04
N SER A 104 -5.01 -0.20 -0.91
CA SER A 104 -4.23 -0.81 0.16
C SER A 104 -5.06 -1.84 0.92
N SER A 105 -4.44 -2.97 1.23
CA SER A 105 -5.15 -4.11 1.79
C SER A 105 -4.28 -4.88 2.77
N ILE A 106 -4.95 -5.63 3.64
CA ILE A 106 -4.35 -6.57 4.58
C ILE A 106 -5.00 -7.93 4.41
N THR A 107 -4.29 -8.97 4.82
CA THR A 107 -4.87 -10.30 4.98
C THR A 107 -4.87 -10.71 6.44
N LEU A 108 -6.00 -11.25 6.87
CA LEU A 108 -6.22 -11.76 8.23
C LEU A 108 -6.46 -13.27 8.15
N GLN A 109 -5.97 -14.01 9.14
CA GLN A 109 -6.32 -15.42 9.31
C GLN A 109 -7.83 -15.56 9.57
N ALA A 110 -8.49 -16.48 8.87
CA ALA A 110 -9.96 -16.58 8.87
C ALA A 110 -10.55 -17.09 10.19
N ASP A 111 -9.81 -17.95 10.90
CA ASP A 111 -10.31 -18.73 12.04
C ASP A 111 -9.81 -18.22 13.40
N ASP A 112 -9.20 -17.03 13.45
CA ASP A 112 -8.54 -16.53 14.66
C ASP A 112 -9.36 -15.40 15.32
N SER A 113 -9.66 -15.57 16.61
CA SER A 113 -10.31 -14.56 17.45
C SER A 113 -9.52 -13.25 17.53
N GLU A 114 -8.19 -13.30 17.38
CA GLU A 114 -7.34 -12.11 17.36
C GLU A 114 -7.08 -11.58 15.94
N SER A 115 -7.58 -12.28 14.91
CA SER A 115 -7.37 -11.99 13.49
C SER A 115 -5.91 -11.65 13.20
N LYS A 116 -5.01 -12.64 13.32
CA LYS A 116 -3.59 -12.45 13.02
C LYS A 116 -3.37 -11.97 11.58
N LEU A 117 -2.56 -10.92 11.43
CA LEU A 117 -2.09 -10.44 10.12
C LEU A 117 -1.15 -11.49 9.50
N ASN A 118 -1.38 -11.81 8.23
CA ASN A 118 -0.50 -12.69 7.45
C ASN A 118 -0.11 -12.09 6.08
N GLY A 119 -0.45 -10.83 5.85
CA GLY A 119 -0.07 -10.07 4.68
C GLY A 119 -0.56 -8.63 4.75
N ALA A 120 0.19 -7.74 4.12
CA ALA A 120 -0.12 -6.32 4.04
C ALA A 120 0.44 -5.76 2.74
N ASN A 121 -0.38 -5.00 2.02
CA ASN A 121 0.00 -4.30 0.81
C ASN A 121 -0.32 -2.82 0.95
N LEU A 122 0.71 -1.98 0.99
CA LEU A 122 0.58 -0.54 1.00
C LEU A 122 0.63 -0.04 -0.45
N VAL A 123 -0.41 0.71 -0.83
CA VAL A 123 -0.52 1.38 -2.13
C VAL A 123 -0.52 2.89 -1.93
N LEU A 124 0.36 3.57 -2.66
CA LEU A 124 0.45 5.04 -2.67
C LEU A 124 0.39 5.56 -4.10
N SER A 125 -0.11 6.78 -4.26
CA SER A 125 0.13 7.51 -5.51
C SER A 125 1.58 7.94 -5.59
N THR A 126 2.18 7.93 -6.79
CA THR A 126 3.55 8.42 -6.98
C THR A 126 3.70 9.90 -6.60
N SER A 127 2.64 10.70 -6.68
CA SER A 127 2.68 12.11 -6.27
C SER A 127 2.96 12.29 -4.77
N LYS A 128 2.63 11.29 -3.94
CA LYS A 128 2.87 11.33 -2.49
C LYS A 128 4.30 11.01 -2.11
N LEU A 129 5.14 10.53 -3.03
CA LEU A 129 6.52 10.12 -2.73
C LEU A 129 7.37 11.28 -2.19
N GLY A 130 7.20 12.49 -2.75
CA GLY A 130 7.95 13.67 -2.32
C GLY A 130 7.56 14.18 -0.93
N ASP A 131 6.37 13.84 -0.45
CA ASP A 131 5.84 14.30 0.84
C ASP A 131 6.11 13.30 1.98
N MET A 132 6.76 12.17 1.68
CA MET A 132 7.00 11.13 2.68
C MET A 132 8.07 11.55 3.68
N TYR A 133 7.85 11.21 4.95
CA TYR A 133 8.91 11.30 5.95
C TYR A 133 10.06 10.37 5.58
N ALA A 134 11.22 10.95 5.25
CA ALA A 134 12.33 10.20 4.70
C ALA A 134 13.66 10.77 5.19
N PRO A 135 14.08 10.47 6.43
CA PRO A 135 15.41 10.85 6.93
C PRO A 135 16.51 9.94 6.37
N GLY A 136 17.69 10.51 6.15
CA GLY A 136 18.92 9.77 5.86
C GLY A 136 18.80 8.85 4.64
N ARG A 137 19.11 7.56 4.82
CA ARG A 137 19.08 6.57 3.74
C ARG A 137 17.70 6.39 3.10
N ILE A 138 16.63 6.70 3.84
CA ILE A 138 15.27 6.64 3.29
C ILE A 138 15.11 7.68 2.17
N THR A 139 15.69 8.88 2.30
CA THR A 139 15.69 9.88 1.22
C THR A 139 16.33 9.32 -0.04
N SER A 140 17.49 8.68 0.09
CA SER A 140 18.21 8.11 -1.06
C SER A 140 17.41 7.02 -1.77
N VAL A 141 16.71 6.17 -1.00
CA VAL A 141 15.81 5.16 -1.56
C VAL A 141 14.64 5.81 -2.30
N LEU A 142 14.03 6.84 -1.71
CA LEU A 142 12.92 7.56 -2.35
C LEU A 142 13.36 8.28 -3.63
N ASP A 143 14.53 8.91 -3.65
CA ASP A 143 15.09 9.55 -4.84
C ASP A 143 15.33 8.51 -5.95
N PHE A 144 15.90 7.36 -5.58
CA PHE A 144 16.12 6.25 -6.50
C PHE A 144 14.82 5.73 -7.10
N VAL A 145 13.83 5.36 -6.27
CA VAL A 145 12.57 4.82 -6.80
C VAL A 145 11.78 5.86 -7.58
N THR A 146 11.83 7.13 -7.20
CA THR A 146 11.16 8.22 -7.92
C THR A 146 11.74 8.38 -9.33
N LYS A 147 13.08 8.40 -9.47
CA LYS A 147 13.76 8.43 -10.78
C LYS A 147 13.42 7.19 -11.62
N CYS A 148 13.40 6.01 -10.99
CA CYS A 148 13.01 4.78 -11.65
C CYS A 148 11.56 4.85 -12.17
N TYR A 149 10.59 5.29 -11.35
CA TYR A 149 9.18 5.38 -11.78
C TYR A 149 8.94 6.45 -12.84
N GLU A 150 9.69 7.54 -12.81
CA GLU A 150 9.66 8.58 -13.83
C GLU A 150 10.14 8.03 -15.18
N TRP A 151 11.28 7.34 -15.20
CA TRP A 151 11.80 6.69 -16.40
C TRP A 151 10.88 5.57 -16.90
N ALA A 152 10.28 4.82 -15.97
CA ALA A 152 9.41 3.70 -16.28
C ALA A 152 8.01 4.12 -16.75
N LYS A 153 7.69 5.41 -16.89
CA LYS A 153 6.37 5.88 -17.35
C LYS A 153 6.00 5.28 -18.72
N PRO A 154 4.71 4.99 -18.97
CA PRO A 154 4.26 4.61 -20.31
C PRO A 154 4.60 5.69 -21.35
N ASN A 155 5.05 5.28 -22.54
CA ASN A 155 5.31 6.20 -23.66
C ASN A 155 4.04 6.78 -24.30
N THR A 156 2.86 6.52 -23.72
CA THR A 156 1.59 7.05 -24.20
C THR A 156 1.45 8.52 -23.83
N PRO A 157 0.78 9.36 -24.66
CA PRO A 157 0.55 10.75 -24.34
C PRO A 157 -0.07 10.91 -22.94
N PRO A 158 0.38 11.90 -22.14
CA PRO A 158 -0.17 12.15 -20.82
C PRO A 158 -1.67 12.42 -20.92
N ILE A 159 -2.47 11.61 -20.22
CA ILE A 159 -3.90 11.86 -20.07
C ILE A 159 -4.06 12.67 -18.78
N PRO A 160 -4.63 13.89 -18.79
CA PRO A 160 -4.67 14.76 -17.62
C PRO A 160 -5.30 14.13 -16.37
N SER A 161 -6.27 13.21 -16.55
CA SER A 161 -6.92 12.50 -15.45
C SER A 161 -6.17 11.25 -14.98
N SER A 162 -5.15 10.80 -15.71
CA SER A 162 -4.41 9.59 -15.39
C SER A 162 -3.59 9.77 -14.11
N SER A 163 -3.51 8.68 -13.36
CA SER A 163 -2.86 8.63 -12.05
C SER A 163 -1.96 7.42 -11.97
N ALA A 164 -0.87 7.58 -11.23
CA ALA A 164 0.15 6.56 -11.06
C ALA A 164 0.17 6.08 -9.61
N PHE A 165 0.20 4.77 -9.44
CA PHE A 165 0.20 4.11 -8.13
C PHE A 165 1.35 3.12 -8.01
N ILE A 166 1.81 2.90 -6.79
CA ILE A 166 2.92 2.01 -6.46
C ILE A 166 2.52 1.08 -5.33
N SER A 167 2.85 -0.21 -5.49
CA SER A 167 2.66 -1.27 -4.50
C SER A 167 4.00 -1.97 -4.28
N THR A 168 4.91 -1.24 -3.64
CA THR A 168 6.30 -1.68 -3.40
C THR A 168 6.51 -2.14 -1.96
N LEU A 169 5.82 -1.48 -1.03
CA LEU A 169 5.81 -1.83 0.37
C LEU A 169 4.74 -2.91 0.58
N ARG A 170 5.10 -4.17 0.32
CA ARG A 170 4.24 -5.34 0.51
C ARG A 170 4.99 -6.44 1.24
N VAL A 171 4.33 -7.05 2.21
CA VAL A 171 4.82 -8.23 2.94
C VAL A 171 3.73 -9.29 3.02
N SER A 172 4.14 -10.55 3.08
CA SER A 172 3.22 -11.68 3.14
C SER A 172 3.91 -12.89 3.75
N ALA A 173 3.19 -13.65 4.56
CA ALA A 173 3.68 -14.89 5.13
C ALA A 173 3.99 -15.97 4.07
N THR A 174 3.29 -15.94 2.93
CA THR A 174 3.46 -16.92 1.84
C THR A 174 3.36 -16.27 0.46
N ASN A 175 3.95 -16.93 -0.55
CA ASN A 175 3.78 -16.51 -1.95
C ASN A 175 2.32 -16.55 -2.42
N GLU A 176 1.50 -17.42 -1.82
CA GLU A 176 0.07 -17.48 -2.15
C GLU A 176 -0.65 -16.20 -1.71
N ILE A 177 -0.40 -15.76 -0.48
CA ILE A 177 -0.95 -14.52 0.06
C ILE A 177 -0.42 -13.32 -0.75
N ASN A 178 0.87 -13.32 -1.11
CA ASN A 178 1.44 -12.29 -1.98
C ASN A 178 0.68 -12.16 -3.30
N ARG A 179 0.45 -13.29 -3.98
CA ARG A 179 -0.32 -13.35 -5.23
C ARG A 179 -1.76 -12.88 -5.02
N ALA A 180 -2.40 -13.28 -3.93
CA ALA A 180 -3.76 -12.86 -3.61
C ALA A 180 -3.86 -11.33 -3.41
N LEU A 181 -2.92 -10.72 -2.68
CA LEU A 181 -2.83 -9.27 -2.49
C LEU A 181 -2.61 -8.51 -3.81
N ILE A 182 -1.70 -8.98 -4.67
CA ILE A 182 -1.44 -8.35 -5.97
C ILE A 182 -2.68 -8.44 -6.87
N LYS A 183 -3.31 -9.61 -6.93
CA LYS A 183 -4.54 -9.81 -7.71
C LYS A 183 -5.65 -8.88 -7.23
N TYR A 184 -5.91 -8.86 -5.92
CA TYR A 184 -6.91 -7.97 -5.32
C TYR A 184 -6.62 -6.51 -5.66
N THR A 185 -5.37 -6.07 -5.50
CA THR A 185 -4.96 -4.69 -5.77
C THR A 185 -5.10 -4.33 -7.25
N ALA A 186 -4.74 -5.24 -8.16
CA ALA A 186 -4.91 -5.04 -9.60
C ALA A 186 -6.40 -4.88 -9.97
N GLU A 187 -7.27 -5.68 -9.36
CA GLU A 187 -8.72 -5.57 -9.56
C GLU A 187 -9.28 -4.25 -9.02
N GLN A 188 -8.86 -3.80 -7.83
CA GLN A 188 -9.27 -2.50 -7.29
C GLN A 188 -8.76 -1.36 -8.16
N PHE A 189 -7.48 -1.39 -8.57
CA PHE A 189 -6.89 -0.41 -9.46
C PHE A 189 -7.66 -0.28 -10.79
N LEU A 190 -7.97 -1.40 -11.46
CA LEU A 190 -8.71 -1.41 -12.74
C LEU A 190 -10.20 -1.03 -12.59
N ARG A 191 -10.73 -0.97 -11.36
CA ARG A 191 -12.09 -0.50 -11.07
C ARG A 191 -12.11 0.98 -10.69
N ALA A 192 -11.10 1.44 -9.95
CA ALA A 192 -11.09 2.75 -9.31
C ALA A 192 -10.41 3.85 -10.11
N THR A 193 -9.63 3.50 -11.14
CA THR A 193 -8.82 4.47 -11.89
C THR A 193 -9.34 4.72 -13.30
N THR A 194 -8.96 5.84 -13.88
CA THR A 194 -9.35 6.21 -15.25
C THR A 194 -8.47 5.55 -16.30
N HIS A 195 -8.89 5.63 -17.56
CA HIS A 195 -8.06 5.27 -18.71
C HIS A 195 -6.67 5.92 -18.64
N GLY A 196 -5.62 5.17 -18.97
CA GLY A 196 -4.24 5.62 -18.97
C GLY A 196 -3.56 5.67 -17.60
N SER A 197 -4.30 5.52 -16.49
CA SER A 197 -3.68 5.31 -15.17
C SER A 197 -2.82 4.05 -15.19
N TYR A 198 -1.80 4.00 -14.34
CA TYR A 198 -0.90 2.85 -14.25
C TYR A 198 -0.48 2.53 -12.81
N HIS A 199 -0.16 1.26 -12.59
CA HIS A 199 0.20 0.71 -11.29
C HIS A 199 1.51 -0.08 -11.38
N TYR A 200 2.47 0.26 -10.53
CA TYR A 200 3.77 -0.38 -10.44
C TYR A 200 3.85 -1.37 -9.28
N VAL A 201 4.51 -2.49 -9.54
CA VAL A 201 4.80 -3.52 -8.54
C VAL A 201 6.24 -4.01 -8.72
N TRP A 202 6.99 -4.06 -7.63
CA TRP A 202 8.27 -4.78 -7.61
C TRP A 202 8.05 -6.23 -7.21
N GLU A 203 8.64 -7.17 -7.96
CA GLU A 203 8.56 -8.59 -7.66
C GLU A 203 9.81 -9.37 -8.06
N ARG A 204 9.96 -10.56 -7.47
CA ARG A 204 11.05 -11.49 -7.81
C ARG A 204 10.73 -12.24 -9.11
N ASN A 205 11.54 -12.05 -10.14
CA ASN A 205 11.32 -12.60 -11.48
C ASN A 205 11.04 -14.10 -11.45
N SER A 206 11.94 -14.87 -10.83
CA SER A 206 11.90 -16.33 -10.78
C SER A 206 10.60 -16.90 -10.19
N LYS A 207 9.92 -16.15 -9.32
CA LYS A 207 8.73 -16.60 -8.61
C LYS A 207 7.42 -16.09 -9.21
N MET A 208 7.46 -14.91 -9.84
CA MET A 208 6.25 -14.13 -10.10
C MET A 208 5.99 -13.82 -11.56
N LYS A 209 6.97 -13.93 -12.47
CA LYS A 209 6.81 -13.55 -13.88
C LYS A 209 5.52 -14.07 -14.53
N LYS A 210 5.32 -15.39 -14.56
CA LYS A 210 4.12 -16.02 -15.13
C LYS A 210 2.81 -15.59 -14.48
N PHE A 211 2.85 -15.25 -13.18
CA PHE A 211 1.68 -14.76 -12.47
C PHE A 211 1.38 -13.30 -12.82
N MET A 212 2.41 -12.46 -12.92
CA MET A 212 2.28 -11.06 -13.33
C MET A 212 1.74 -10.94 -14.75
N GLU A 213 2.26 -11.76 -15.68
CA GLU A 213 1.77 -11.85 -17.07
C GLU A 213 0.27 -12.22 -17.13
N LYS A 214 -0.18 -13.19 -16.31
CA LYS A 214 -1.61 -13.56 -16.23
C LYS A 214 -2.52 -12.43 -15.75
N LEU A 215 -1.97 -11.49 -14.97
CA LEU A 215 -2.67 -10.30 -14.51
C LEU A 215 -2.52 -9.12 -15.48
N ASN A 216 -1.96 -9.34 -16.68
CA ASN A 216 -1.65 -8.33 -17.69
C ASN A 216 -0.66 -7.25 -17.22
N TYR A 217 0.16 -7.55 -16.23
CA TYR A 217 1.33 -6.72 -15.96
C TYR A 217 2.38 -6.98 -17.03
N GLU A 218 2.95 -5.91 -17.57
CA GLU A 218 4.17 -5.99 -18.36
C GLU A 218 5.39 -5.92 -17.42
N GLN A 219 6.43 -6.68 -17.75
CA GLN A 219 7.73 -6.53 -17.11
C GLN A 219 8.44 -5.34 -17.76
N VAL A 220 8.66 -4.26 -17.00
CA VAL A 220 9.34 -3.06 -17.50
C VAL A 220 10.83 -3.31 -17.60
N ILE A 221 11.45 -3.71 -16.48
CA ILE A 221 12.90 -3.91 -16.37
C ILE A 221 13.22 -4.77 -15.15
N CYS A 222 14.37 -5.43 -15.15
CA CYS A 222 14.96 -6.08 -13.99
C CYS A 222 16.34 -5.51 -13.72
N GLY A 223 16.84 -5.59 -12.48
CA GLY A 223 18.21 -5.20 -12.17
C GLY A 223 19.24 -6.01 -12.98
N GLY A 224 20.44 -5.45 -13.16
CA GLY A 224 21.56 -6.11 -13.83
C GLY A 224 21.31 -6.52 -15.29
N THR A 225 20.28 -5.96 -15.94
CA THR A 225 20.07 -6.09 -17.39
C THR A 225 21.08 -5.22 -18.14
N GLU A 226 21.66 -5.72 -19.22
CA GLU A 226 22.73 -5.08 -20.01
C GLU A 226 22.26 -3.87 -20.84
N SER A 227 21.27 -3.11 -20.35
CA SER A 227 20.93 -1.82 -20.94
C SER A 227 22.00 -0.79 -20.60
N PHE A 228 22.34 0.09 -21.55
CA PHE A 228 23.29 1.19 -21.35
C PHE A 228 22.95 2.08 -20.14
N TYR A 229 21.65 2.17 -19.78
CA TYR A 229 21.19 2.91 -18.63
C TYR A 229 19.94 2.25 -18.00
N ASN A 230 20.05 1.80 -16.75
CA ASN A 230 18.94 1.25 -15.96
C ASN A 230 18.80 2.04 -14.64
N PRO A 231 17.92 3.05 -14.56
CA PRO A 231 17.72 3.82 -13.33
C PRO A 231 16.98 3.02 -12.25
N CYS A 232 16.50 1.82 -12.57
CA CYS A 232 15.78 0.91 -11.70
C CYS A 232 16.69 -0.22 -11.18
N ASP A 233 18.01 -0.15 -11.37
CA ASP A 233 18.93 -1.16 -10.87
C ASP A 233 19.24 -0.95 -9.39
N TRP A 234 18.79 -1.88 -8.54
CA TRP A 234 19.01 -1.82 -7.09
C TRP A 234 20.49 -1.94 -6.68
N THR A 235 21.40 -2.33 -7.58
CA THR A 235 22.86 -2.22 -7.32
C THR A 235 23.30 -0.77 -7.09
N LEU A 236 22.59 0.21 -7.65
CA LEU A 236 22.83 1.64 -7.38
C LEU A 236 22.56 2.03 -5.92
N MET A 237 21.78 1.20 -5.21
CA MET A 237 21.51 1.32 -3.78
C MET A 237 22.36 0.39 -2.92
N GLY A 238 23.32 -0.32 -3.51
CA GLY A 238 24.22 -1.24 -2.81
C GLY A 238 23.73 -2.67 -2.70
N LEU A 239 22.61 -3.02 -3.35
CA LEU A 239 22.13 -4.40 -3.34
C LEU A 239 23.08 -5.30 -4.14
N GLU A 240 23.34 -6.52 -3.64
CA GLU A 240 24.18 -7.49 -4.35
C GLU A 240 23.66 -7.73 -5.78
N PRO A 241 24.51 -7.74 -6.82
CA PRO A 241 24.08 -7.90 -8.21
C PRO A 241 23.18 -9.11 -8.46
N LYS A 242 23.43 -10.24 -7.78
CA LYS A 242 22.60 -11.44 -7.89
C LYS A 242 21.18 -11.22 -7.35
N LYS A 243 21.04 -10.52 -6.23
CA LYS A 243 19.74 -10.15 -5.65
C LYS A 243 19.04 -9.10 -6.51
N ALA A 244 19.77 -8.11 -7.02
CA ALA A 244 19.25 -7.06 -7.88
C ALA A 244 18.68 -7.60 -9.20
N LYS A 245 19.32 -8.60 -9.80
CA LYS A 245 18.82 -9.29 -11.01
C LYS A 245 17.45 -9.94 -10.85
N GLU A 246 17.11 -10.35 -9.63
CA GLU A 246 15.79 -10.89 -9.34
C GLU A 246 14.73 -9.79 -9.13
N GLN A 247 15.13 -8.56 -8.82
CA GLN A 247 14.19 -7.46 -8.62
C GLN A 247 13.72 -6.91 -9.97
N CYS A 248 12.48 -7.20 -10.34
CA CYS A 248 11.87 -6.67 -11.54
C CYS A 248 10.74 -5.71 -11.21
N LEU A 249 10.69 -4.62 -11.97
CA LEU A 249 9.58 -3.69 -11.99
C LEU A 249 8.55 -4.18 -13.01
N TYR A 250 7.32 -4.32 -12.56
CA TYR A 250 6.16 -4.64 -13.37
C TYR A 250 5.20 -3.45 -13.40
N ARG A 251 4.49 -3.26 -14.51
CA ARG A 251 3.50 -2.19 -14.71
C ARG A 251 2.19 -2.75 -15.25
N LEU A 252 1.07 -2.29 -14.71
CA LEU A 252 -0.26 -2.53 -15.25
C LEU A 252 -0.86 -1.19 -15.67
N ILE A 253 -1.36 -1.09 -16.91
CA ILE A 253 -2.00 0.12 -17.44
C ILE A 253 -3.50 -0.13 -17.53
N ASN A 254 -4.31 0.79 -17.02
CA ASN A 254 -5.75 0.74 -17.20
C ASN A 254 -6.13 1.17 -18.62
N LYS A 255 -6.49 0.18 -19.44
CA LYS A 255 -6.88 0.38 -20.84
C LYS A 255 -8.38 0.59 -21.05
N LYS A 256 -9.21 0.53 -19.99
CA LYS A 256 -10.64 0.77 -20.12
C LYS A 256 -10.84 2.24 -20.46
N SER A 257 -11.32 2.55 -21.66
CA SER A 257 -11.88 3.86 -21.94
C SER A 257 -13.09 4.02 -21.03
N ASN A 258 -13.15 5.10 -20.28
CA ASN A 258 -14.41 5.48 -19.63
C ASN A 258 -15.39 5.77 -20.76
N ILE A 259 -16.30 4.83 -21.04
CA ILE A 259 -17.46 5.08 -21.88
C ILE A 259 -18.41 5.87 -20.98
N TYR A 260 -18.26 7.20 -20.97
CA TYR A 260 -19.28 8.14 -20.54
C TYR A 260 -19.43 9.19 -21.62
#